data_AF-A0A9D6NI46-F1
#
_entry.id   AF-A0A9D6NI46-F1
#
_cell.length_a   1.000
_cell.length_b   1.000
_cell.length_c   1.000
_cell.angle_alpha   90.00
_cell.angle_beta   90.00
_cell.angle_gamma   90.00
#
_symmetry.space_group_name_H-M   'P 1'
#
loop_
_entity.id
_entity.type
_entity.pdbx_description
1 polymer ?
#
loop_
_entity_poly.entity_id
_entity_poly.type
_entity_poly.pdbx_seq_one_letter_code
_entity_poly.pdbx_strand_id
1 'polypeptide(L)'
;MTFGTRVWALMPLAIAVNLVGGKLAALLRLPVYLDSLGTVLMGALCGPVPAALAGVASNLLLALTGDVMFLLFAPTAAAVGVLSGWLGRQGFFTRPPLALVGGMITGVAAAAVSAPISAYLLGGVTGGGTDLLVASFRALGRTALEASFAQGLISDPLDKSVTFLLVQAALALTPGRFRQAYPVSALHPDIRGPAGWSWERRRAVSAGGRQETWRPVPGGSLYVDRQSWMHRRSPLTKLLLLALLWSAALAASGAVRAEGHTMLAPALPLLAAAVWALSMSAGVGLELSRRILAFWLPLALSLLVIQGLFGPGPRAQAGWLVYSPQGLLEAAGLSIRIAVLLGAVLLLVLTTRPAHLAGELERLGLPPSLCYVILAGLQFLPAMGRRFSEVLDAQSARGLALEGGVLHRFRVLLPLAGPVLLGALAEVEERALALEARGFGRHRRRTWLWDPPGGPREIWWQLLLAGGLLAVGLTVAR
;
A
#
# COMPACT_ATOMS: atom_id res chain seq x y z
N MET A 1 -2.88 -10.50 21.37
CA MET A 1 -1.45 -10.16 21.19
C MET A 1 -1.22 -8.78 21.78
N THR A 2 -0.43 -8.65 22.85
CA THR A 2 -0.13 -7.36 23.48
C THR A 2 1.29 -6.94 23.11
N PHE A 3 1.42 -6.13 22.05
CA PHE A 3 2.70 -5.47 21.77
C PHE A 3 2.92 -4.32 22.74
N GLY A 4 4.18 -4.04 23.07
CA GLY A 4 4.55 -2.86 23.86
C GLY A 4 4.23 -1.56 23.13
N THR A 5 4.04 -0.47 23.88
CA THR A 5 3.68 0.84 23.33
C THR A 5 4.67 1.35 22.29
N ARG A 6 5.97 1.06 22.46
CA ARG A 6 7.02 1.37 21.48
C ARG A 6 6.79 0.75 20.10
N VAL A 7 6.31 -0.50 20.05
CA VAL A 7 6.00 -1.19 18.78
C VAL A 7 4.81 -0.52 18.09
N TRP A 8 3.78 -0.14 18.86
CA TRP A 8 2.65 0.61 18.34
C TRP A 8 3.02 2.01 17.87
N ALA A 9 3.94 2.69 18.56
CA ALA A 9 4.46 4.00 18.17
C ALA A 9 5.29 3.95 16.87
N LEU A 10 6.03 2.86 16.66
CA LEU A 10 6.89 2.67 15.48
C LEU A 10 6.10 2.41 14.19
N MET A 11 5.02 1.63 14.26
CA MET A 11 4.23 1.23 13.08
C MET A 11 3.78 2.41 12.18
N PRO A 12 3.16 3.48 12.71
CA PRO A 12 2.80 4.65 11.90
C PRO A 12 3.96 5.30 11.16
N LEU A 13 5.14 5.39 11.78
CA LEU A 13 6.32 5.94 11.13
C LEU A 13 6.87 5.00 10.08
N ALA A 14 6.86 3.68 10.34
CA ALA A 14 7.23 2.69 9.34
C ALA A 14 6.36 2.82 8.08
N ILE A 15 5.05 3.04 8.24
CA ILE A 15 4.15 3.30 7.11
C ILE A 15 4.55 4.58 6.35
N ALA A 16 4.86 5.66 7.06
CA ALA A 16 5.30 6.90 6.42
C ALA A 16 6.67 6.77 5.73
N VAL A 17 7.57 5.95 6.28
CA VAL A 17 8.87 5.62 5.68
C VAL A 17 8.69 4.86 4.36
N ASN A 18 7.73 3.94 4.26
CA ASN A 18 7.42 3.26 3.00
C ASN A 18 7.05 4.27 1.89
N LEU A 19 6.24 5.28 2.21
CA LEU A 19 5.89 6.36 1.26
C LEU A 19 7.13 7.16 0.83
N VAL A 20 7.98 7.55 1.77
CA VAL A 20 9.20 8.31 1.44
C VAL A 20 10.18 7.47 0.62
N GLY A 21 10.30 6.18 0.91
CA GLY A 21 11.07 5.24 0.11
C GLY A 21 10.65 5.25 -1.36
N GLY A 22 9.35 5.11 -1.61
CA GLY A 22 8.78 5.20 -2.97
C GLY A 22 9.06 6.54 -3.65
N LYS A 23 8.90 7.66 -2.92
CA LYS A 23 9.21 9.01 -3.47
C LYS A 23 10.70 9.18 -3.79
N LEU A 24 11.58 8.66 -2.94
CA LEU A 24 13.03 8.66 -3.14
C LEU A 24 13.41 7.89 -4.41
N ALA A 25 12.87 6.69 -4.56
CA ALA A 25 13.08 5.87 -5.74
C ALA A 25 12.63 6.56 -7.02
N ALA A 26 11.45 7.18 -7.00
CA ALA A 26 10.90 7.93 -8.13
C ALA A 26 11.73 9.19 -8.45
N LEU A 27 12.11 9.97 -7.44
CA LEU A 27 12.92 11.19 -7.60
C LEU A 27 14.27 10.88 -8.24
N LEU A 28 14.93 9.84 -7.74
CA LEU A 28 16.23 9.37 -8.25
C LEU A 28 16.09 8.49 -9.49
N ARG A 29 14.86 8.25 -10.01
CA ARG A 29 14.60 7.37 -11.16
C ARG A 29 15.37 6.05 -11.05
N LEU A 30 15.30 5.41 -9.89
CA LEU A 30 15.97 4.14 -9.62
C LEU A 30 15.17 2.98 -10.22
N PRO A 31 15.83 1.89 -10.67
CA PRO A 31 15.16 0.68 -11.14
C PRO A 31 14.68 -0.22 -9.97
N VAL A 32 14.24 0.39 -8.86
CA VAL A 32 13.70 -0.26 -7.65
C VAL A 32 12.57 0.60 -7.09
N TYR A 33 11.70 0.05 -6.24
CA TYR A 33 10.50 0.72 -5.71
C TYR A 33 10.67 1.23 -4.27
N LEU A 34 11.46 0.55 -3.44
CA LEU A 34 11.72 0.90 -2.03
C LEU A 34 10.45 1.10 -1.17
N ASP A 35 9.37 0.44 -1.55
CA ASP A 35 8.02 0.58 -0.99
C ASP A 35 7.80 -0.19 0.32
N SER A 36 8.78 -1.01 0.71
CA SER A 36 8.72 -1.83 1.92
C SER A 36 9.83 -1.53 2.92
N LEU A 37 10.52 -0.38 2.83
CA LEU A 37 11.60 -0.01 3.76
C LEU A 37 11.17 -0.04 5.23
N GLY A 38 10.04 0.59 5.56
CA GLY A 38 9.46 0.59 6.90
C GLY A 38 8.91 -0.78 7.30
N THR A 39 8.33 -1.54 6.38
CA THR A 39 7.86 -2.91 6.64
C THR A 39 9.02 -3.83 7.04
N VAL A 40 10.14 -3.77 6.31
CA VAL A 40 11.35 -4.55 6.60
C VAL A 40 12.03 -4.05 7.88
N LEU A 41 12.06 -2.74 8.14
CA LEU A 41 12.55 -2.15 9.39
C LEU A 41 11.74 -2.66 10.61
N MET A 42 10.42 -2.71 10.50
CA MET A 42 9.54 -3.32 11.51
C MET A 42 9.86 -4.80 11.71
N GLY A 43 10.16 -5.53 10.64
CA GLY A 43 10.56 -6.94 10.71
C GLY A 43 11.84 -7.11 11.52
N ALA A 44 12.87 -6.33 11.18
CA ALA A 44 14.17 -6.39 11.81
C ALA A 44 14.15 -5.99 13.30
N LEU A 45 13.29 -5.03 13.70
CA LEU A 45 13.20 -4.57 15.08
C LEU A 45 12.19 -5.39 15.92
N CYS A 46 10.99 -5.62 15.38
CA CYS A 46 9.84 -6.09 16.14
C CYS A 46 9.40 -7.52 15.80
N GLY A 47 9.79 -8.05 14.65
CA GLY A 47 9.48 -9.41 14.21
C GLY A 47 8.26 -9.54 13.27
N PRO A 48 7.85 -10.79 12.96
CA PRO A 48 6.96 -11.09 11.83
C PRO A 48 5.59 -10.41 11.89
N VAL A 49 4.90 -10.50 13.03
CA VAL A 49 3.51 -10.04 13.13
C VAL A 49 3.41 -8.51 13.11
N PRO A 50 4.19 -7.74 13.89
CA PRO A 50 4.18 -6.28 13.78
C PRO A 50 4.55 -5.78 12.38
N ALA A 51 5.49 -6.44 11.70
CA ALA A 51 5.89 -6.10 10.34
C ALA A 51 4.80 -6.38 9.31
N ALA A 52 4.13 -7.53 9.40
CA ALA A 52 3.01 -7.86 8.53
C ALA A 52 1.87 -6.85 8.69
N LEU A 53 1.54 -6.49 9.94
CA LEU A 53 0.51 -5.46 10.24
C LEU A 53 0.90 -4.10 9.68
N ALA A 54 2.17 -3.68 9.80
CA ALA A 54 2.67 -2.44 9.22
C ALA A 54 2.60 -2.45 7.69
N GLY A 55 2.93 -3.57 7.05
CA GLY A 55 2.85 -3.74 5.60
C GLY A 55 1.42 -3.64 5.08
N VAL A 56 0.49 -4.39 5.70
CA VAL A 56 -0.95 -4.30 5.37
C VAL A 56 -1.46 -2.88 5.59
N ALA A 57 -1.20 -2.29 6.77
CA ALA A 57 -1.64 -0.93 7.06
C ALA A 57 -1.05 0.10 6.10
N SER A 58 0.20 -0.07 5.64
CA SER A 58 0.82 0.79 4.62
C SER A 58 0.02 0.76 3.33
N ASN A 59 -0.23 -0.43 2.79
CA ASN A 59 -0.96 -0.59 1.55
C ASN A 59 -2.41 -0.11 1.64
N LEU A 60 -3.06 -0.33 2.78
CA LEU A 60 -4.39 0.23 3.05
C LEU A 60 -4.35 1.77 3.07
N LEU A 61 -3.40 2.38 3.79
CA LEU A 61 -3.29 3.83 3.88
C LEU A 61 -2.92 4.49 2.55
N LEU A 62 -2.02 3.86 1.77
CA LEU A 62 -1.66 4.32 0.43
C LEU A 62 -2.84 4.20 -0.53
N ALA A 63 -3.67 3.16 -0.40
CA ALA A 63 -4.93 3.05 -1.14
C ALA A 63 -5.94 4.14 -0.77
N LEU A 64 -6.00 4.54 0.50
CA LEU A 64 -6.88 5.62 0.96
C LEU A 64 -6.41 7.03 0.55
N THR A 65 -5.14 7.21 0.19
CA THR A 65 -4.53 8.55 -0.02
C THR A 65 -3.99 8.80 -1.42
N GLY A 66 -3.69 7.76 -2.19
CA GLY A 66 -3.05 7.88 -3.49
C GLY A 66 -3.69 6.98 -4.55
N ASP A 67 -3.35 5.69 -4.50
CA ASP A 67 -3.69 4.73 -5.55
C ASP A 67 -4.33 3.45 -4.95
N VAL A 68 -5.56 3.17 -5.34
CA VAL A 68 -6.31 2.02 -4.84
C VAL A 68 -5.64 0.68 -5.20
N MET A 69 -4.76 0.64 -6.20
CA MET A 69 -3.99 -0.56 -6.56
C MET A 69 -3.17 -1.13 -5.40
N PHE A 70 -2.69 -0.27 -4.48
CA PHE A 70 -1.97 -0.72 -3.30
C PHE A 70 -2.78 -1.70 -2.43
N LEU A 71 -4.11 -1.58 -2.42
CA LEU A 71 -5.02 -2.45 -1.67
C LEU A 71 -4.89 -3.92 -2.10
N LEU A 72 -4.71 -4.17 -3.41
CA LEU A 72 -4.61 -5.52 -3.96
C LEU A 72 -3.32 -6.22 -3.52
N PHE A 73 -2.25 -5.46 -3.28
CA PHE A 73 -0.94 -5.99 -2.89
C PHE A 73 -0.73 -6.05 -1.37
N ALA A 74 -1.75 -5.76 -0.56
CA ALA A 74 -1.68 -5.90 0.89
C ALA A 74 -1.26 -7.32 1.36
N PRO A 75 -1.69 -8.43 0.71
CA PRO A 75 -1.18 -9.77 1.03
C PRO A 75 0.33 -9.92 0.75
N THR A 76 0.83 -9.34 -0.34
CA THR A 76 2.28 -9.31 -0.64
C THR A 76 3.04 -8.54 0.42
N ALA A 77 2.55 -7.36 0.83
CA ALA A 77 3.14 -6.57 1.91
C ALA A 77 3.14 -7.31 3.25
N ALA A 78 2.07 -8.07 3.55
CA ALA A 78 2.01 -8.94 4.71
C ALA A 78 3.09 -10.03 4.65
N ALA A 79 3.23 -10.71 3.51
CA ALA A 79 4.23 -11.77 3.31
C ALA A 79 5.66 -11.24 3.47
N VAL A 80 5.96 -10.08 2.88
CA VAL A 80 7.24 -9.38 3.06
C VAL A 80 7.49 -9.06 4.54
N GLY A 81 6.47 -8.59 5.26
CA GLY A 81 6.55 -8.32 6.70
C GLY A 81 6.82 -9.57 7.53
N VAL A 82 6.08 -10.65 7.30
CA VAL A 82 6.29 -11.93 7.99
C VAL A 82 7.71 -12.44 7.76
N LEU A 83 8.15 -12.48 6.51
CA LEU A 83 9.42 -13.07 6.13
C LEU A 83 10.61 -12.22 6.59
N SER A 84 10.55 -10.89 6.41
CA SER A 84 11.58 -9.99 6.95
C SER A 84 11.67 -10.06 8.47
N GLY A 85 10.54 -10.21 9.17
CA GLY A 85 10.53 -10.40 10.62
C GLY A 85 11.07 -11.75 11.07
N TRP A 86 10.84 -12.81 10.30
CA TRP A 86 11.40 -14.14 10.58
C TRP A 86 12.92 -14.13 10.35
N LEU A 87 13.39 -13.61 9.22
CA LEU A 87 14.80 -13.43 8.91
C LEU A 87 15.50 -12.51 9.92
N GLY A 88 14.80 -11.51 10.43
CA GLY A 88 15.29 -10.65 11.52
C GLY A 88 15.58 -11.43 12.80
N ARG A 89 14.69 -12.35 13.19
CA ARG A 89 14.95 -13.26 14.32
C ARG A 89 16.16 -14.15 14.09
N GLN A 90 16.37 -14.59 12.87
CA GLN A 90 17.53 -15.38 12.47
C GLN A 90 18.84 -14.56 12.32
N GLY A 91 18.80 -13.24 12.53
CA GLY A 91 20.01 -12.40 12.51
C GLY A 91 20.49 -12.01 11.11
N PHE A 92 19.63 -12.07 10.08
CA PHE A 92 20.04 -11.71 8.71
C PHE A 92 20.42 -10.22 8.57
N PHE A 93 19.99 -9.34 9.48
CA PHE A 93 20.41 -7.94 9.51
C PHE A 93 21.71 -7.69 10.29
N THR A 94 22.41 -8.73 10.77
CA THR A 94 23.68 -8.54 11.50
C THR A 94 24.83 -8.14 10.58
N ARG A 95 24.80 -8.57 9.32
CA ARG A 95 25.87 -8.34 8.33
C ARG A 95 25.28 -7.97 6.96
N PRO A 96 25.92 -7.09 6.17
CA PRO A 96 25.42 -6.73 4.83
C PRO A 96 25.20 -7.92 3.88
N PRO A 97 26.10 -8.93 3.80
CA PRO A 97 25.87 -10.08 2.91
C PRO A 97 24.66 -10.91 3.30
N LEU A 98 24.39 -11.06 4.60
CA LEU A 98 23.20 -11.77 5.07
C LEU A 98 21.94 -10.97 4.73
N ALA A 99 21.99 -9.64 4.86
CA ALA A 99 20.86 -8.79 4.49
C ALA A 99 20.58 -8.86 2.98
N LEU A 100 21.62 -8.90 2.14
CA LEU A 100 21.49 -9.12 0.69
C LEU A 100 20.76 -10.44 0.40
N VAL A 101 21.22 -11.56 0.99
CA VAL A 101 20.58 -12.88 0.82
C VAL A 101 19.14 -12.88 1.34
N GLY A 102 18.90 -12.26 2.50
CA GLY A 102 17.56 -12.12 3.06
C GLY A 102 16.62 -11.33 2.15
N GLY A 103 17.13 -10.28 1.51
CA GLY A 103 16.42 -9.50 0.50
C GLY A 103 16.08 -10.34 -0.73
N MET A 104 17.04 -11.10 -1.27
CA MET A 104 16.79 -12.02 -2.40
C MET A 104 15.70 -13.04 -2.07
N ILE A 105 15.78 -13.72 -0.92
CA ILE A 105 14.77 -14.68 -0.46
C ILE A 105 13.40 -14.00 -0.34
N THR A 106 13.37 -12.80 0.24
CA THR A 106 12.12 -12.06 0.43
C THR A 106 11.52 -11.58 -0.87
N GLY A 107 12.33 -11.17 -1.84
CA GLY A 107 11.86 -10.76 -3.16
C GLY A 107 11.31 -11.92 -3.98
N VAL A 108 11.94 -13.10 -3.94
CA VAL A 108 11.39 -14.31 -4.58
C VAL A 108 10.04 -14.69 -3.97
N ALA A 109 9.92 -14.65 -2.65
CA ALA A 109 8.65 -14.88 -1.98
C ALA A 109 7.60 -13.81 -2.32
N ALA A 110 8.00 -12.54 -2.41
CA ALA A 110 7.11 -11.45 -2.82
C ALA A 110 6.57 -11.68 -4.24
N ALA A 111 7.43 -12.04 -5.19
CA ALA A 111 7.06 -12.37 -6.57
C ALA A 111 6.07 -13.56 -6.62
N ALA A 112 6.29 -14.59 -5.81
CA ALA A 112 5.39 -15.73 -5.73
C ALA A 112 3.99 -15.36 -5.21
N VAL A 113 3.91 -14.43 -4.25
CA VAL A 113 2.63 -13.97 -3.70
C VAL A 113 1.95 -12.95 -4.62
N SER A 114 2.72 -12.05 -5.26
CA SER A 114 2.18 -11.00 -6.12
C SER A 114 1.77 -11.50 -7.51
N ALA A 115 2.42 -12.54 -8.05
CA ALA A 115 2.14 -13.02 -9.41
C ALA A 115 0.70 -13.50 -9.63
N PRO A 116 0.06 -14.30 -8.74
CA PRO A 116 -1.35 -14.67 -8.90
C PRO A 116 -2.29 -13.46 -8.82
N ILE A 117 -1.98 -12.49 -7.96
CA ILE A 117 -2.74 -11.25 -7.81
C ILE A 117 -2.68 -10.46 -9.12
N SER A 118 -1.48 -10.24 -9.64
CA SER A 118 -1.26 -9.55 -10.92
C SER A 118 -1.93 -10.29 -12.08
N ALA A 119 -1.73 -11.60 -12.20
CA ALA A 119 -2.26 -12.39 -13.30
C ALA A 119 -3.80 -12.43 -13.34
N TYR A 120 -4.44 -12.71 -12.21
CA TYR A 120 -5.89 -12.96 -12.18
C TYR A 120 -6.74 -11.71 -11.94
N LEU A 121 -6.24 -10.76 -11.15
CA LEU A 121 -6.97 -9.53 -10.86
C LEU A 121 -6.68 -8.45 -11.90
N LEU A 122 -5.46 -8.42 -12.43
CA LEU A 122 -4.96 -7.34 -13.30
C LEU A 122 -4.58 -7.80 -14.72
N GLY A 123 -4.70 -9.09 -15.04
CA GLY A 123 -4.33 -9.61 -16.36
C GLY A 123 -2.82 -9.60 -16.65
N GLY A 124 -2.00 -9.45 -15.61
CA GLY A 124 -0.54 -9.31 -15.70
C GLY A 124 -0.05 -7.89 -16.00
N VAL A 125 -0.94 -6.89 -16.01
CA VAL A 125 -0.59 -5.49 -16.30
C VAL A 125 -0.87 -4.66 -15.05
N THR A 126 0.17 -4.13 -14.44
CA THR A 126 0.10 -3.38 -13.18
C THR A 126 0.08 -1.87 -13.34
N GLY A 127 0.22 -1.37 -14.57
CA GLY A 127 0.45 0.05 -14.90
C GLY A 127 1.90 0.49 -14.67
N GLY A 128 2.82 -0.45 -14.45
CA GLY A 128 4.22 -0.20 -14.10
C GLY A 128 5.18 -0.38 -15.28
N GLY A 129 6.40 0.15 -15.13
CA GLY A 129 7.44 0.05 -16.18
C GLY A 129 7.86 -1.39 -16.52
N THR A 130 7.60 -2.35 -15.62
CA THR A 130 7.89 -3.78 -15.80
C THR A 130 6.83 -4.53 -16.60
N ASP A 131 5.68 -3.93 -16.90
CA ASP A 131 4.61 -4.57 -17.67
C ASP A 131 5.03 -4.96 -19.10
N LEU A 132 6.01 -4.26 -19.66
CA LEU A 132 6.62 -4.62 -20.95
C LEU A 132 7.27 -6.00 -20.91
N LEU A 133 7.88 -6.37 -19.78
CA LEU A 133 8.46 -7.71 -19.60
C LEU A 133 7.35 -8.76 -19.55
N VAL A 134 6.25 -8.49 -18.84
CA VAL A 134 5.09 -9.38 -18.83
C VAL A 134 4.52 -9.55 -20.24
N ALA A 135 4.33 -8.46 -20.99
CA ALA A 135 3.86 -8.50 -22.38
C ALA A 135 4.80 -9.33 -23.28
N SER A 136 6.12 -9.18 -23.13
CA SER A 136 7.11 -9.95 -23.90
C SER A 136 7.03 -11.45 -23.61
N PHE A 137 6.91 -11.86 -22.34
CA PHE A 137 6.75 -13.27 -22.00
C PHE A 137 5.42 -13.84 -22.52
N ARG A 138 4.35 -13.05 -22.51
CA ARG A 138 3.06 -13.47 -23.10
C ARG A 138 3.14 -13.61 -24.61
N ALA A 139 3.90 -12.76 -25.30
CA ALA A 139 4.18 -12.90 -26.73
C ALA A 139 4.93 -14.20 -27.06
N LEU A 140 5.73 -14.72 -26.12
CA LEU A 140 6.39 -16.03 -26.21
C LEU A 140 5.46 -17.21 -25.86
N GLY A 141 4.15 -16.98 -25.73
CA GLY A 141 3.16 -18.02 -25.45
C GLY A 141 3.00 -18.38 -23.98
N ARG A 142 3.59 -17.61 -23.06
CA ARG A 142 3.45 -17.84 -21.60
C ARG A 142 2.10 -17.39 -21.08
N THR A 143 1.57 -18.13 -20.11
CA THR A 143 0.35 -17.73 -19.39
C THR A 143 0.56 -16.42 -18.62
N ALA A 144 -0.51 -15.69 -18.29
CA ALA A 144 -0.39 -14.44 -17.53
C ALA A 144 0.29 -14.65 -16.16
N LEU A 145 0.11 -15.82 -15.55
CA LEU A 145 0.75 -16.20 -14.29
C LEU A 145 2.25 -16.45 -14.48
N GLU A 146 2.65 -17.24 -15.47
CA GLU A 146 4.07 -17.48 -15.78
C GLU A 146 4.79 -16.18 -16.14
N ALA A 147 4.16 -15.32 -16.94
CA ALA A 147 4.72 -14.05 -17.34
C ALA A 147 4.88 -13.08 -16.15
N SER A 148 3.87 -12.97 -15.29
CA SER A 148 3.93 -12.11 -14.09
C SER A 148 4.95 -12.63 -13.08
N PHE A 149 5.04 -13.95 -12.90
CA PHE A 149 6.02 -14.56 -12.01
C PHE A 149 7.45 -14.39 -12.52
N ALA A 150 7.70 -14.63 -13.81
CA ALA A 150 9.00 -14.43 -14.42
C ALA A 150 9.46 -12.96 -14.33
N GLN A 151 8.56 -12.02 -14.55
CA GLN A 151 8.85 -10.60 -14.34
C GLN A 151 9.16 -10.28 -12.87
N GLY A 152 8.36 -10.78 -11.93
CA GLY A 152 8.55 -10.57 -10.50
C GLY A 152 9.90 -11.12 -10.01
N LEU A 153 10.33 -12.27 -10.52
CA LEU A 153 11.64 -12.86 -10.20
C LEU A 153 12.83 -12.00 -10.63
N ILE A 154 12.65 -11.10 -11.58
CA ILE A 154 13.71 -10.18 -12.03
C ILE A 154 13.74 -8.94 -11.13
N SER A 155 12.59 -8.31 -10.88
CA SER A 155 12.53 -7.02 -10.17
C SER A 155 12.54 -7.14 -8.66
N ASP A 156 11.75 -8.07 -8.10
CA ASP A 156 11.44 -8.07 -6.67
C ASP A 156 12.66 -8.49 -5.82
N PRO A 157 13.49 -9.48 -6.22
CA PRO A 157 14.73 -9.79 -5.50
C PRO A 157 15.71 -8.62 -5.45
N LEU A 158 15.82 -7.83 -6.53
CA LEU A 158 16.68 -6.65 -6.57
C LEU A 158 16.16 -5.56 -5.63
N ASP A 159 14.87 -5.24 -5.70
CA ASP A 159 14.23 -4.26 -4.82
C ASP A 159 14.38 -4.63 -3.33
N LYS A 160 14.08 -5.88 -2.98
CA LYS A 160 14.17 -6.34 -1.59
C LYS A 160 15.62 -6.47 -1.11
N SER A 161 16.57 -6.78 -1.98
CA SER A 161 18.01 -6.73 -1.67
C SER A 161 18.46 -5.32 -1.28
N VAL A 162 18.10 -4.31 -2.06
CA VAL A 162 18.42 -2.90 -1.75
C VAL A 162 17.71 -2.47 -0.46
N THR A 163 16.43 -2.81 -0.32
CA THR A 163 15.64 -2.52 0.88
C THR A 163 16.27 -3.11 2.15
N PHE A 164 16.67 -4.39 2.13
CA PHE A 164 17.30 -5.05 3.28
C PHE A 164 18.66 -4.44 3.62
N LEU A 165 19.47 -4.10 2.62
CA LEU A 165 20.76 -3.44 2.82
C LEU A 165 20.59 -2.04 3.45
N LEU A 166 19.58 -1.28 3.03
CA LEU A 166 19.30 0.04 3.61
C LEU A 166 18.81 -0.08 5.05
N VAL A 167 17.93 -1.04 5.35
CA VAL A 167 17.50 -1.32 6.73
C VAL A 167 18.69 -1.77 7.58
N GLN A 168 19.55 -2.65 7.06
CA GLN A 168 20.75 -3.11 7.74
C GLN A 168 21.69 -1.95 8.08
N ALA A 169 21.94 -1.06 7.11
CA ALA A 169 22.74 0.13 7.31
C ALA A 169 22.10 1.04 8.36
N ALA A 170 20.79 1.33 8.27
CA ALA A 170 20.08 2.15 9.25
C ALA A 170 20.19 1.58 10.68
N LEU A 171 20.08 0.26 10.84
CA LEU A 171 20.24 -0.41 12.14
C LEU A 171 21.69 -0.31 12.66
N ALA A 172 22.68 -0.46 11.79
CA ALA A 172 24.08 -0.28 12.17
C ALA A 172 24.39 1.14 12.67
N LEU A 173 23.67 2.14 12.14
CA LEU A 173 23.78 3.55 12.55
C LEU A 173 22.99 3.89 13.82
N THR A 174 22.04 3.04 14.20
CA THR A 174 21.14 3.32 15.32
C THR A 174 21.82 2.96 16.66
N PRO A 175 21.78 3.86 17.67
CA PRO A 175 22.37 3.60 18.98
C PRO A 175 21.89 2.28 19.60
N GLY A 176 22.80 1.53 20.23
CA GLY A 176 22.50 0.23 20.82
C GLY A 176 21.33 0.26 21.81
N ARG A 177 21.23 1.33 22.61
CA ARG A 177 20.14 1.55 23.57
C ARG A 177 18.74 1.56 22.92
N PHE A 178 18.62 2.18 21.74
CA PHE A 178 17.36 2.22 21.00
C PHE A 178 17.03 0.83 20.46
N ARG A 179 18.02 0.15 19.88
CA ARG A 179 17.86 -1.20 19.31
C ARG A 179 17.43 -2.23 20.37
N GLN A 180 18.04 -2.17 21.55
CA GLN A 180 17.73 -3.06 22.68
C GLN A 180 16.32 -2.86 23.25
N ALA A 181 15.65 -1.74 22.94
CA ALA A 181 14.25 -1.52 23.30
C ALA A 181 13.27 -2.44 22.55
N TYR A 182 13.71 -3.10 21.47
CA TYR A 182 12.86 -3.88 20.59
C TYR A 182 13.21 -5.38 20.62
N PRO A 183 12.21 -6.27 20.56
CA PRO A 183 12.37 -7.66 20.92
C PRO A 183 13.28 -8.45 19.98
N VAL A 184 13.30 -8.15 18.68
CA VAL A 184 14.12 -8.89 17.72
C VAL A 184 15.54 -8.33 17.67
N SER A 185 15.68 -7.01 17.65
CA SER A 185 17.01 -6.42 17.61
C SER A 185 17.79 -6.62 18.92
N ALA A 186 17.11 -6.83 20.06
CA ALA A 186 17.75 -7.22 21.31
C ALA A 186 18.44 -8.59 21.23
N LEU A 187 18.02 -9.49 20.33
CA LEU A 187 18.66 -10.80 20.13
C LEU A 187 20.05 -10.69 19.48
N HIS A 188 20.31 -9.58 18.77
CA HIS A 188 21.49 -9.39 17.93
C HIS A 188 22.16 -8.05 18.25
N PRO A 189 22.90 -7.94 19.37
CA PRO A 189 23.53 -6.68 19.78
C PRO A 189 24.59 -6.21 18.77
N ASP A 190 25.32 -7.16 18.18
CA ASP A 190 26.48 -6.92 17.30
C ASP A 190 26.10 -6.81 15.82
N ILE A 191 25.41 -5.72 15.45
CA ILE A 191 25.15 -5.37 14.05
C ILE A 191 26.38 -4.66 13.47
N ARG A 192 27.03 -5.29 12.48
CA ARG A 192 28.23 -4.74 11.83
C ARG A 192 27.85 -3.95 10.59
N GLY A 193 28.30 -2.70 10.50
CA GLY A 193 28.22 -1.92 9.27
C GLY A 193 29.19 -2.41 8.19
N PRO A 194 29.12 -1.85 6.97
CA PRO A 194 30.15 -2.05 5.94
C PRO A 194 31.55 -1.72 6.46
N ALA A 195 32.58 -2.44 5.99
CA ALA A 195 33.97 -2.17 6.39
C ALA A 195 34.37 -0.72 6.08
N GLY A 196 34.95 -0.02 7.06
CA GLY A 196 35.32 1.41 6.95
C GLY A 196 34.20 2.40 7.31
N TRP A 197 32.99 1.93 7.58
CA TRP A 197 31.91 2.75 8.14
C TRP A 197 32.01 2.82 9.66
N SER A 198 33.03 3.51 10.19
CA SER A 198 33.04 3.93 11.59
C SER A 198 32.42 5.33 11.67
N TRP A 199 31.15 5.40 12.11
CA TRP A 199 30.59 6.65 12.61
C TRP A 199 31.20 6.94 13.99
N GLU A 200 32.50 7.22 14.02
CA GLU A 200 33.13 7.82 15.19
C GLU A 200 32.44 9.15 15.46
N ARG A 201 31.55 9.16 16.47
CA ARG A 201 31.22 10.26 17.41
C ARG A 201 31.11 11.69 16.86
N ARG A 202 31.02 11.91 15.55
CA ARG A 202 30.98 13.25 14.95
C ARG A 202 29.54 13.68 14.84
N ARG A 203 29.19 14.38 15.92
CA ARG A 203 28.00 15.20 16.12
C ARG A 203 26.75 14.37 16.32
N ALA A 204 26.45 14.17 17.61
CA ALA A 204 25.13 14.56 18.09
C ALA A 204 24.76 15.85 17.37
N VAL A 205 23.99 15.73 16.30
CA VAL A 205 23.21 16.85 15.80
C VAL A 205 22.42 17.25 17.02
N SER A 206 22.80 18.39 17.60
CA SER A 206 22.00 19.04 18.62
C SER A 206 20.60 19.07 18.04
N ALA A 207 19.72 18.25 18.61
CA ALA A 207 18.30 18.46 18.54
C ALA A 207 18.04 19.79 19.26
N GLY A 208 18.43 20.90 18.61
CA GLY A 208 17.87 22.20 18.86
C GLY A 208 16.44 22.06 18.39
N GLY A 209 15.60 21.53 19.29
CA GLY A 209 14.18 21.44 19.10
C GLY A 209 13.65 22.85 18.97
N ARG A 210 13.64 23.38 17.75
CA ARG A 210 12.64 24.37 17.40
C ARG A 210 11.33 23.64 17.57
N GLN A 211 10.56 24.05 18.58
CA GLN A 211 9.16 23.71 18.68
C GLN A 211 8.53 24.11 17.35
N GLU A 212 8.33 23.13 16.47
CA GLU A 212 7.52 23.35 15.29
C GLU A 212 6.13 23.71 15.79
N THR A 213 5.76 24.98 15.62
CA THR A 213 4.38 25.41 15.78
C THR A 213 3.55 24.55 14.83
N TRP A 214 2.76 23.64 15.39
CA TRP A 214 1.84 22.80 14.64
C TRP A 214 0.97 23.73 13.78
N ARG A 215 1.26 23.79 12.48
CA ARG A 215 0.38 24.42 11.50
C ARG A 215 -0.50 23.31 10.93
N PRO A 216 -1.84 23.43 10.98
CA PRO A 216 -2.71 22.49 10.31
C PRO A 216 -2.35 22.47 8.83
N VAL A 217 -2.02 21.28 8.32
CA VAL A 217 -1.62 21.07 6.93
C VAL A 217 -2.88 21.12 6.08
N PRO A 218 -3.00 22.04 5.11
CA PRO A 218 -4.01 21.94 4.07
C PRO A 218 -3.57 20.85 3.09
N GLY A 219 -4.43 19.86 2.85
CA GLY A 219 -4.25 18.89 1.76
C GLY A 219 -3.54 17.59 2.16
N GLY A 220 -4.28 16.48 2.08
CA GLY A 220 -3.78 15.13 2.32
C GLY A 220 -4.90 14.11 2.48
N SER A 221 -6.11 14.57 2.81
CA SER A 221 -7.30 13.72 2.72
C SER A 221 -7.92 13.84 1.33
N LEU A 222 -8.13 12.69 0.68
CA LEU A 222 -8.90 12.61 -0.55
C LEU A 222 -10.39 12.94 -0.33
N TYR A 223 -10.86 12.95 0.93
CA TYR A 223 -12.21 13.32 1.34
C TYR A 223 -12.61 14.71 0.83
N VAL A 224 -13.82 14.81 0.30
CA VAL A 224 -14.41 16.08 -0.15
C VAL A 224 -15.53 16.43 0.81
N ASP A 225 -15.43 17.58 1.46
CA ASP A 225 -16.46 18.01 2.41
C ASP A 225 -17.70 18.49 1.63
N ARG A 226 -18.77 17.68 1.64
CA ARG A 226 -20.07 17.99 1.03
C ARG A 226 -21.21 17.61 1.98
N GLN A 227 -22.34 18.30 1.85
CA GLN A 227 -23.56 17.98 2.56
C GLN A 227 -24.47 17.12 1.67
N SER A 228 -24.27 15.81 1.67
CA SER A 228 -25.13 14.87 0.92
C SER A 228 -25.64 13.71 1.78
N TRP A 229 -26.65 12.99 1.27
CA TRP A 229 -27.22 11.85 1.97
C TRP A 229 -26.15 10.79 2.27
N MET A 230 -25.19 10.57 1.37
CA MET A 230 -24.08 9.64 1.55
C MET A 230 -23.13 10.12 2.66
N HIS A 231 -22.78 11.41 2.71
CA HIS A 231 -21.90 11.95 3.76
C HIS A 231 -22.49 11.78 5.17
N ARG A 232 -23.82 11.78 5.29
CA ARG A 232 -24.56 11.60 6.54
C ARG A 232 -24.74 10.14 6.97
N ARG A 233 -24.34 9.15 6.16
CA ARG A 233 -24.41 7.72 6.53
C ARG A 233 -23.24 7.29 7.38
N SER A 234 -23.49 6.27 8.20
CA SER A 234 -22.45 5.63 9.00
C SER A 234 -21.36 5.04 8.09
N PRO A 235 -20.08 5.09 8.50
CA PRO A 235 -19.02 4.40 7.78
C PRO A 235 -19.28 2.90 7.61
N LEU A 236 -19.98 2.24 8.56
CA LEU A 236 -20.38 0.83 8.42
C LEU A 236 -21.26 0.59 7.17
N THR A 237 -22.31 1.39 6.98
CA THR A 237 -23.20 1.26 5.82
C THR A 237 -22.43 1.41 4.51
N LYS A 238 -21.45 2.32 4.46
CA LYS A 238 -20.61 2.52 3.29
C LYS A 238 -19.62 1.37 3.06
N LEU A 239 -19.10 0.76 4.13
CA LEU A 239 -18.28 -0.45 4.04
C LEU A 239 -19.08 -1.64 3.52
N LEU A 240 -20.32 -1.82 3.96
CA LEU A 240 -21.22 -2.86 3.43
C LEU A 240 -21.55 -2.62 1.95
N LEU A 241 -21.77 -1.36 1.55
CA LEU A 241 -21.97 -0.99 0.15
C LEU A 241 -20.72 -1.29 -0.69
N LEU A 242 -19.54 -0.95 -0.20
CA LEU A 242 -18.27 -1.28 -0.85
C LEU A 242 -18.14 -2.80 -1.05
N ALA A 243 -18.33 -3.57 0.03
CA ALA A 243 -18.22 -5.02 -0.01
C ALA A 243 -19.22 -5.64 -0.99
N LEU A 244 -20.46 -5.13 -1.05
CA LEU A 244 -21.49 -5.58 -1.98
C LEU A 244 -21.10 -5.33 -3.44
N LEU A 245 -20.63 -4.11 -3.76
CA LEU A 245 -20.22 -3.76 -5.12
C LEU A 245 -19.01 -4.59 -5.57
N TRP A 246 -18.08 -4.84 -4.65
CA TRP A 246 -16.91 -5.69 -4.90
C TRP A 246 -17.28 -7.15 -5.13
N SER A 247 -18.10 -7.73 -4.25
CA SER A 247 -18.55 -9.12 -4.40
C SER A 247 -19.34 -9.31 -5.70
N ALA A 248 -20.23 -8.38 -6.04
CA ALA A 248 -21.00 -8.41 -7.29
C ALA A 248 -20.10 -8.32 -8.53
N ALA A 249 -19.09 -7.44 -8.53
CA ALA A 249 -18.16 -7.32 -9.66
C ALA A 249 -17.30 -8.59 -9.86
N LEU A 250 -16.89 -9.23 -8.76
CA LEU A 250 -16.15 -10.49 -8.81
C LEU A 250 -17.03 -11.66 -9.27
N ALA A 251 -18.25 -11.75 -8.75
CA ALA A 251 -19.24 -12.75 -9.16
C ALA A 251 -19.55 -12.67 -10.65
N ALA A 252 -19.79 -11.45 -11.16
CA ALA A 252 -20.03 -11.21 -12.58
C ALA A 252 -18.86 -11.68 -13.46
N SER A 253 -17.62 -11.61 -12.97
CA SER A 253 -16.44 -12.09 -13.71
C SER A 253 -16.30 -13.62 -13.73
N GLY A 254 -16.65 -14.28 -12.63
CA GLY A 254 -16.61 -15.74 -12.52
C GLY A 254 -17.65 -16.39 -13.42
N ALA A 255 -18.86 -15.85 -13.41
CA ALA A 255 -19.98 -16.38 -14.17
C ALA A 255 -19.78 -16.28 -15.69
N VAL A 256 -19.18 -15.18 -16.19
CA VAL A 256 -18.76 -15.03 -17.61
C VAL A 256 -17.77 -16.12 -18.04
N ARG A 257 -16.90 -16.56 -17.12
CA ARG A 257 -15.86 -17.57 -17.39
C ARG A 257 -16.38 -19.01 -17.33
N ALA A 258 -17.41 -19.26 -16.51
CA ALA A 258 -17.98 -20.58 -16.29
C ALA A 258 -19.00 -20.97 -17.36
N GLU A 259 -19.86 -20.04 -17.78
CA GLU A 259 -20.98 -20.40 -18.65
C GLU A 259 -20.69 -20.24 -20.13
N GLY A 260 -19.64 -19.53 -20.55
CA GLY A 260 -19.37 -19.28 -21.98
C GLY A 260 -20.45 -18.46 -22.69
N HIS A 261 -21.47 -17.99 -21.96
CA HIS A 261 -22.59 -17.22 -22.47
C HIS A 261 -22.36 -15.72 -22.27
N THR A 262 -22.54 -14.96 -23.35
CA THR A 262 -22.48 -13.50 -23.44
C THR A 262 -23.59 -12.76 -22.67
N MET A 263 -24.55 -13.48 -22.08
CA MET A 263 -25.72 -12.89 -21.40
C MET A 263 -25.42 -12.25 -20.04
N LEU A 264 -24.30 -12.59 -19.39
CA LEU A 264 -23.83 -11.95 -18.14
C LEU A 264 -22.92 -10.72 -18.39
N ALA A 265 -22.62 -10.42 -19.66
CA ALA A 265 -21.84 -9.25 -20.07
C ALA A 265 -22.39 -7.87 -19.63
N PRO A 266 -23.71 -7.61 -19.46
CA PRO A 266 -24.18 -6.28 -19.06
C PRO A 266 -24.01 -6.00 -17.56
N ALA A 267 -23.73 -7.00 -16.71
CA ALA A 267 -23.65 -6.81 -15.26
C ALA A 267 -22.54 -5.83 -14.85
N LEU A 268 -21.35 -5.91 -15.46
CA LEU A 268 -20.23 -5.02 -15.15
C LEU A 268 -20.49 -3.55 -15.57
N PRO A 269 -20.96 -3.25 -16.79
CA PRO A 269 -21.41 -1.91 -17.16
C PRO A 269 -22.49 -1.34 -16.23
N LEU A 270 -23.46 -2.17 -15.83
CA LEU A 270 -24.53 -1.75 -14.91
C LEU A 270 -23.98 -1.40 -13.52
N LEU A 271 -23.05 -2.19 -13.00
CA LEU A 271 -22.37 -1.87 -11.74
C LEU A 271 -21.54 -0.58 -11.85
N ALA A 272 -20.86 -0.35 -12.97
CA ALA A 272 -20.13 0.89 -13.21
C ALA A 272 -21.07 2.11 -13.24
N ALA A 273 -22.21 1.98 -13.93
CA ALA A 273 -23.25 2.99 -13.95
C ALA A 273 -23.85 3.23 -12.56
N ALA A 274 -24.05 2.19 -11.75
CA ALA A 274 -24.54 2.31 -10.38
C ALA A 274 -23.55 3.06 -9.48
N VAL A 275 -22.26 2.74 -9.53
CA VAL A 275 -21.21 3.49 -8.81
C VAL A 275 -21.21 4.96 -9.22
N TRP A 276 -21.30 5.23 -10.52
CA TRP A 276 -21.34 6.59 -11.04
C TRP A 276 -22.59 7.36 -10.59
N ALA A 277 -23.78 6.75 -10.69
CA ALA A 277 -25.03 7.34 -10.23
C ALA A 277 -25.02 7.63 -8.71
N LEU A 278 -24.51 6.70 -7.90
CA LEU A 278 -24.33 6.90 -6.47
C LEU A 278 -23.37 8.07 -6.19
N SER A 279 -22.27 8.18 -6.94
CA SER A 279 -21.30 9.27 -6.78
C SER A 279 -21.89 10.65 -7.15
N MET A 280 -22.72 10.72 -8.19
CA MET A 280 -23.44 11.93 -8.58
C MET A 280 -24.45 12.32 -7.50
N SER A 281 -25.23 11.35 -6.99
CA SER A 281 -26.17 11.59 -5.90
C SER A 281 -25.48 12.02 -4.58
N ALA A 282 -24.21 11.66 -4.41
CA ALA A 282 -23.39 12.03 -3.27
C ALA A 282 -22.72 13.40 -3.42
N GLY A 283 -22.80 14.03 -4.60
CA GLY A 283 -22.18 15.34 -4.88
C GLY A 283 -20.66 15.29 -5.11
N VAL A 284 -20.12 14.10 -5.42
CA VAL A 284 -18.67 13.87 -5.65
C VAL A 284 -18.40 13.20 -7.01
N GLY A 285 -19.40 13.15 -7.89
CA GLY A 285 -19.33 12.38 -9.11
C GLY A 285 -18.32 12.92 -10.13
N LEU A 286 -18.13 14.23 -10.20
CA LEU A 286 -17.14 14.83 -11.09
C LEU A 286 -15.70 14.53 -10.60
N GLU A 287 -15.46 14.67 -9.29
CA GLU A 287 -14.19 14.35 -8.66
C GLU A 287 -13.85 12.87 -8.81
N LEU A 288 -14.84 11.99 -8.64
CA LEU A 288 -14.72 10.56 -8.86
C LEU A 288 -14.42 10.26 -10.33
N SER A 289 -15.20 10.78 -11.28
CA SER A 289 -15.01 10.55 -12.71
C SER A 289 -13.63 11.03 -13.19
N ARG A 290 -13.16 12.20 -12.75
CA ARG A 290 -11.83 12.72 -13.10
C ARG A 290 -10.71 11.82 -12.60
N ARG A 291 -10.80 11.35 -11.35
CA ARG A 291 -9.79 10.48 -10.73
C ARG A 291 -9.81 9.10 -11.36
N ILE A 292 -10.99 8.51 -11.55
CA ILE A 292 -11.11 7.24 -12.27
C ILE A 292 -10.53 7.38 -13.66
N LEU A 293 -10.93 8.39 -14.45
CA LEU A 293 -10.44 8.54 -15.82
C LEU A 293 -8.92 8.68 -15.91
N ALA A 294 -8.31 9.48 -15.01
CA ALA A 294 -6.86 9.67 -14.99
C ALA A 294 -6.07 8.37 -14.79
N PHE A 295 -6.59 7.42 -13.99
CA PHE A 295 -5.93 6.15 -13.70
C PHE A 295 -6.40 5.00 -14.59
N TRP A 296 -7.71 4.91 -14.80
CA TRP A 296 -8.35 3.85 -15.56
C TRP A 296 -8.06 3.96 -17.05
N LEU A 297 -8.02 5.17 -17.64
CA LEU A 297 -7.88 5.30 -19.09
C LEU A 297 -6.54 4.75 -19.62
N PRO A 298 -5.37 5.09 -19.04
CA PRO A 298 -4.10 4.52 -19.49
C PRO A 298 -4.05 3.00 -19.33
N LEU A 299 -4.57 2.49 -18.20
CA LEU A 299 -4.62 1.06 -17.92
C LEU A 299 -5.57 0.33 -18.88
N ALA A 300 -6.78 0.85 -19.09
CA ALA A 300 -7.76 0.30 -20.02
C ALA A 300 -7.23 0.29 -21.45
N LEU A 301 -6.59 1.38 -21.89
CA LEU A 301 -5.95 1.44 -23.21
C LEU A 301 -4.81 0.42 -23.32
N SER A 302 -3.95 0.33 -22.31
CA SER A 302 -2.88 -0.67 -22.24
C SER A 302 -3.44 -2.09 -22.33
N LEU A 303 -4.49 -2.40 -21.54
CA LEU A 303 -5.15 -3.70 -21.56
C LEU A 303 -5.78 -4.01 -22.92
N LEU A 304 -6.46 -3.05 -23.54
CA LEU A 304 -7.06 -3.21 -24.88
C LEU A 304 -5.99 -3.43 -25.95
N VAL A 305 -4.86 -2.73 -25.88
CA VAL A 305 -3.75 -2.92 -26.83
C VAL A 305 -3.07 -4.27 -26.61
N ILE A 306 -2.67 -4.59 -25.37
CA ILE A 306 -1.95 -5.82 -25.06
C ILE A 306 -2.82 -7.04 -25.34
N GLN A 307 -4.06 -7.07 -24.85
CA GLN A 307 -4.96 -8.20 -25.09
C GLN A 307 -5.51 -8.19 -26.52
N GLY A 308 -5.64 -7.03 -27.16
CA GLY A 308 -6.01 -6.94 -28.56
C GLY A 308 -4.95 -7.58 -29.45
N LEU A 309 -3.66 -7.36 -29.19
CA LEU A 309 -2.57 -7.91 -30.00
C LEU A 309 -2.14 -9.33 -29.60
N PHE A 310 -2.10 -9.61 -28.29
CA PHE A 310 -1.53 -10.83 -27.70
C PHE A 310 -2.54 -11.68 -26.90
N GLY A 311 -3.81 -11.29 -26.89
CA GLY A 311 -4.85 -12.01 -26.15
C GLY A 311 -5.22 -13.35 -26.78
N PRO A 312 -5.89 -14.22 -26.01
CA PRO A 312 -6.34 -15.53 -26.47
C PRO A 312 -7.42 -15.42 -27.54
N GLY A 313 -7.63 -16.49 -28.31
CA GLY A 313 -8.71 -16.60 -29.29
C GLY A 313 -8.27 -16.47 -30.76
N PRO A 314 -9.19 -16.72 -31.71
CA PRO A 314 -8.91 -16.59 -33.13
C PRO A 314 -8.60 -15.14 -33.52
N ARG A 315 -7.57 -14.95 -34.35
CA ARG A 315 -7.14 -13.62 -34.79
C ARG A 315 -7.97 -13.15 -35.98
N ALA A 316 -8.47 -11.93 -35.89
CA ALA A 316 -9.05 -11.19 -37.00
C ALA A 316 -8.01 -10.22 -37.57
N GLN A 317 -8.18 -9.87 -38.84
CA GLN A 317 -7.33 -8.90 -39.53
C GLN A 317 -8.19 -7.73 -39.99
N ALA A 318 -7.81 -6.52 -39.60
CA ALA A 318 -8.35 -5.27 -40.13
C ALA A 318 -7.21 -4.48 -40.78
N GLY A 319 -7.04 -4.64 -42.10
CA GLY A 319 -5.93 -4.04 -42.83
C GLY A 319 -4.57 -4.58 -42.38
N TRP A 320 -3.67 -3.70 -41.95
CA TRP A 320 -2.34 -4.05 -41.42
C TRP A 320 -2.36 -4.51 -39.97
N LEU A 321 -3.50 -4.38 -39.27
CA LEU A 321 -3.63 -4.71 -37.85
C LEU A 321 -4.22 -6.11 -37.69
N VAL A 322 -3.46 -7.02 -37.08
CA VAL A 322 -3.95 -8.32 -36.63
C VAL A 322 -4.31 -8.20 -35.15
N TYR A 323 -5.54 -8.53 -34.79
CA TYR A 323 -6.04 -8.41 -33.42
C TYR A 323 -6.91 -9.61 -33.03
N SER A 324 -7.07 -9.85 -31.72
CA SER A 324 -7.97 -10.85 -31.16
C SER A 324 -9.27 -10.18 -30.68
N PRO A 325 -10.43 -10.48 -31.32
CA PRO A 325 -11.73 -10.00 -30.85
C PRO A 325 -12.07 -10.50 -29.44
N GLN A 326 -11.72 -11.75 -29.15
CA GLN A 326 -11.92 -12.35 -27.83
C GLN A 326 -11.05 -11.64 -26.78
N GLY A 327 -9.78 -11.37 -27.11
CA GLY A 327 -8.87 -10.61 -26.26
C GLY A 327 -9.38 -9.20 -25.95
N LEU A 328 -9.97 -8.52 -26.94
CA LEU A 328 -10.59 -7.20 -26.73
C LEU A 328 -11.80 -7.25 -25.79
N LEU A 329 -12.67 -8.26 -25.92
CA LEU A 329 -13.81 -8.43 -25.01
C LEU A 329 -13.36 -8.75 -23.58
N GLU A 330 -12.35 -9.60 -23.42
CA GLU A 330 -11.74 -9.88 -22.11
C GLU A 330 -11.11 -8.64 -21.49
N ALA A 331 -10.39 -7.84 -22.29
CA ALA A 331 -9.82 -6.56 -21.84
C ALA A 331 -10.90 -5.55 -21.45
N ALA A 332 -11.97 -5.45 -22.24
CA ALA A 332 -13.11 -4.58 -21.92
C ALA A 332 -13.74 -4.99 -20.59
N GLY A 333 -14.05 -6.28 -20.40
CA GLY A 333 -14.60 -6.80 -19.14
C GLY A 333 -13.67 -6.56 -17.94
N LEU A 334 -12.38 -6.86 -18.10
CA LEU A 334 -11.37 -6.62 -17.07
C LEU A 334 -11.26 -5.14 -16.71
N SER A 335 -11.23 -4.25 -17.71
CA SER A 335 -11.11 -2.80 -17.51
C SER A 335 -12.34 -2.24 -16.78
N ILE A 336 -13.56 -2.61 -17.18
CA ILE A 336 -14.79 -2.14 -16.52
C ILE A 336 -14.84 -2.65 -15.08
N ARG A 337 -14.46 -3.90 -14.83
CA ARG A 337 -14.35 -4.44 -13.47
C ARG A 337 -13.40 -3.61 -12.62
N ILE A 338 -12.21 -3.30 -13.14
CA ILE A 338 -11.25 -2.45 -12.42
C ILE A 338 -11.86 -1.07 -12.13
N ALA A 339 -12.60 -0.46 -13.08
CA ALA A 339 -13.31 0.80 -12.85
C ALA A 339 -14.37 0.70 -11.74
N VAL A 340 -15.13 -0.39 -11.67
CA VAL A 340 -16.13 -0.63 -10.60
C VAL A 340 -15.44 -0.76 -9.24
N LEU A 341 -14.41 -1.60 -9.14
CA LEU A 341 -13.69 -1.83 -7.89
C LEU A 341 -13.02 -0.54 -7.39
N LEU A 342 -12.34 0.17 -8.30
CA LEU A 342 -11.70 1.46 -8.05
C LEU A 342 -12.74 2.52 -7.64
N GLY A 343 -13.83 2.63 -8.40
CA GLY A 343 -14.86 3.63 -8.16
C GLY A 343 -15.62 3.42 -6.85
N ALA A 344 -15.90 2.18 -6.47
CA ALA A 344 -16.52 1.87 -5.18
C ALA A 344 -15.62 2.29 -3.99
N VAL A 345 -14.31 2.03 -4.06
CA VAL A 345 -13.36 2.50 -3.03
C VAL A 345 -13.24 4.02 -3.03
N LEU A 346 -13.10 4.65 -4.20
CA LEU A 346 -13.05 6.11 -4.30
C LEU A 346 -14.32 6.75 -3.72
N LEU A 347 -15.50 6.17 -3.96
CA LEU A 347 -16.74 6.66 -3.37
C LEU A 347 -16.70 6.63 -1.84
N LEU A 348 -16.19 5.55 -1.23
CA LEU A 348 -16.00 5.46 0.23
C LEU A 348 -15.02 6.55 0.72
N VAL A 349 -13.86 6.67 0.07
CA VAL A 349 -12.77 7.58 0.44
C VAL A 349 -13.17 9.05 0.29
N LEU A 350 -13.86 9.41 -0.79
CA LEU A 350 -14.32 10.76 -1.06
C LEU A 350 -15.40 11.21 -0.07
N THR A 351 -16.22 10.27 0.45
CA THR A 351 -17.40 10.58 1.28
C THR A 351 -17.24 10.27 2.77
N THR A 352 -16.10 9.72 3.19
CA THR A 352 -15.88 9.30 4.59
C THR A 352 -14.55 9.79 5.13
N ARG A 353 -14.60 10.51 6.25
CA ARG A 353 -13.39 10.97 6.95
C ARG A 353 -12.67 9.75 7.56
N PRO A 354 -11.34 9.62 7.39
CA PRO A 354 -10.60 8.48 7.93
C PRO A 354 -10.73 8.31 9.45
N ALA A 355 -10.85 9.43 10.19
CA ALA A 355 -11.11 9.45 11.62
C ALA A 355 -12.41 8.72 11.99
N HIS A 356 -13.49 8.98 11.26
CA HIS A 356 -14.79 8.34 11.50
C HIS A 356 -14.75 6.86 11.11
N LEU A 357 -14.07 6.53 10.00
CA LEU A 357 -13.89 5.15 9.56
C LEU A 357 -13.14 4.31 10.62
N ALA A 358 -12.03 4.82 11.15
CA ALA A 358 -11.29 4.11 12.20
C ALA A 358 -12.11 3.97 13.49
N GLY A 359 -12.90 4.99 13.85
CA GLY A 359 -13.80 4.92 15.00
C GLY A 359 -14.87 3.83 14.85
N GLU A 360 -15.49 3.71 13.68
CA GLU A 360 -16.43 2.63 13.39
C GLU A 360 -15.77 1.25 13.42
N LEU A 361 -14.58 1.11 12.83
CA LEU A 361 -13.85 -0.15 12.87
C LEU A 361 -13.55 -0.57 14.32
N GLU A 362 -13.19 0.38 15.19
CA GLU A 362 -12.98 0.10 16.62
C GLU A 362 -14.27 -0.37 17.31
N ARG A 363 -15.42 0.26 16.99
CA ARG A 363 -16.74 -0.15 17.51
C ARG A 363 -17.15 -1.55 17.06
N LEU A 364 -16.74 -1.94 15.85
CA LEU A 364 -16.93 -3.30 15.31
C LEU A 364 -15.98 -4.33 15.94
N GLY A 365 -15.08 -3.90 16.83
CA GLY A 365 -14.18 -4.78 17.57
C GLY A 365 -12.73 -4.75 17.09
N LEU A 366 -12.36 -3.88 16.14
CA LEU A 366 -10.95 -3.70 15.79
C LEU A 366 -10.19 -3.14 17.01
N PRO A 367 -9.06 -3.73 17.41
CA PRO A 367 -8.28 -3.25 18.54
C PRO A 367 -7.95 -1.74 18.43
N PRO A 368 -8.11 -0.95 19.52
CA PRO A 368 -7.84 0.49 19.51
C PRO A 368 -6.41 0.84 19.09
N SER A 369 -5.48 -0.08 19.30
CA SER A 369 -4.09 0.07 18.88
C SER A 369 -3.91 -0.02 17.36
N LEU A 370 -4.71 -0.84 16.66
CA LEU A 370 -4.72 -0.90 15.20
C LEU A 370 -5.37 0.35 14.59
N CYS A 371 -6.47 0.83 15.19
CA CYS A 371 -7.09 2.09 14.81
C CYS A 371 -6.11 3.27 14.96
N TYR A 372 -5.34 3.28 16.06
CA TYR A 372 -4.24 4.24 16.24
C TYR A 372 -3.22 4.15 15.10
N VAL A 373 -2.82 2.95 14.66
CA VAL A 373 -1.84 2.80 13.57
C VAL A 373 -2.33 3.46 12.28
N ILE A 374 -3.60 3.23 11.92
CA ILE A 374 -4.23 3.82 10.73
C ILE A 374 -4.29 5.36 10.85
N LEU A 375 -4.81 5.87 11.96
CA LEU A 375 -5.01 7.30 12.16
C LEU A 375 -3.72 8.09 12.32
N ALA A 376 -2.77 7.54 13.06
CA ALA A 376 -1.47 8.16 13.24
C ALA A 376 -0.71 8.09 11.92
N GLY A 377 -0.73 6.95 11.21
CA GLY A 377 -0.09 6.80 9.90
C GLY A 377 -0.48 7.91 8.92
N LEU A 378 -1.77 8.21 8.81
CA LEU A 378 -2.27 9.31 7.97
C LEU A 378 -1.71 10.69 8.33
N GLN A 379 -1.39 10.93 9.60
CA GLN A 379 -0.77 12.18 10.05
C GLN A 379 0.74 12.21 9.78
N PHE A 380 1.41 11.05 9.81
CA PHE A 380 2.84 10.96 9.53
C PHE A 380 3.17 11.05 8.05
N LEU A 381 2.29 10.59 7.16
CA LEU A 381 2.50 10.69 5.71
C LEU A 381 2.91 12.11 5.27
N PRO A 382 2.13 13.18 5.56
CA PRO A 382 2.51 14.53 5.20
C PRO A 382 3.71 15.05 6.00
N ALA A 383 3.87 14.65 7.27
CA ALA A 383 5.00 15.08 8.10
C ALA A 383 6.34 14.54 7.59
N MET A 384 6.39 13.25 7.22
CA MET A 384 7.57 12.64 6.61
C MET A 384 7.87 13.21 5.23
N GLY A 385 6.85 13.55 4.45
CA GLY A 385 7.04 14.23 3.16
C GLY A 385 7.77 15.58 3.30
N ARG A 386 7.44 16.36 4.34
CA ARG A 386 8.14 17.62 4.64
C ARG A 386 9.58 17.38 5.08
N ARG A 387 9.80 16.49 6.05
CA ARG A 387 11.16 16.13 6.49
C ARG A 387 12.03 15.62 5.37
N PHE A 388 11.47 14.81 4.47
CA PHE A 388 12.17 14.37 3.28
C PHE A 388 12.59 15.55 2.40
N SER A 389 11.70 16.51 2.17
CA SER A 389 12.00 17.72 1.38
C SER A 389 13.07 18.57 2.05
N GLU A 390 13.00 18.75 3.37
CA GLU A 390 14.02 19.48 4.14
C GLU A 390 15.39 18.79 4.08
N VAL A 391 15.44 17.45 4.17
CA VAL A 391 16.69 16.68 4.01
C VAL A 391 17.22 16.81 2.60
N LEU A 392 16.35 16.75 1.59
CA LEU A 392 16.73 16.92 0.19
C LEU A 392 17.36 18.29 -0.02
N ASP A 393 16.70 19.36 0.40
CA ASP A 393 17.18 20.74 0.28
C ASP A 393 18.52 20.93 1.01
N ALA A 394 18.65 20.38 2.22
CA ALA A 394 19.88 20.47 3.00
C ALA A 394 21.06 19.73 2.34
N GLN A 395 20.81 18.58 1.71
CA GLN A 395 21.87 17.84 1.01
C GLN A 395 22.19 18.47 -0.36
N SER A 396 21.20 18.98 -1.08
CA SER A 396 21.42 19.75 -2.31
C SER A 396 22.24 21.02 -2.04
N ALA A 397 22.00 21.71 -0.92
CA ALA A 397 22.84 22.84 -0.48
C ALA A 397 24.29 22.44 -0.15
N ARG A 398 24.55 21.17 0.18
CA ARG A 398 25.90 20.60 0.36
C ARG A 398 26.53 20.09 -0.94
N GLY A 399 25.90 20.35 -2.08
CA GLY A 399 26.38 19.96 -3.40
C GLY A 399 26.00 18.54 -3.84
N LEU A 400 24.99 17.92 -3.21
CA LEU A 400 24.51 16.59 -3.63
C LEU A 400 23.81 16.68 -4.99
N ALA A 401 24.48 16.21 -6.05
CA ALA A 401 23.91 16.09 -7.39
C ALA A 401 23.01 14.85 -7.50
N LEU A 402 21.72 15.06 -7.81
CA LEU A 402 20.73 14.00 -7.97
C LEU A 402 20.83 13.30 -9.34
N GLU A 403 21.30 14.02 -10.35
CA GLU A 403 21.47 13.53 -11.70
C GLU A 403 22.76 12.73 -11.87
N GLY A 404 22.77 11.80 -12.83
CA GLY A 404 23.91 10.94 -13.13
C GLY A 404 23.49 9.55 -13.61
N GLY A 405 24.46 8.66 -13.75
CA GLY A 405 24.23 7.25 -14.07
C GLY A 405 23.61 6.47 -12.90
N VAL A 406 23.06 5.29 -13.19
CA VAL A 406 22.32 4.46 -12.21
C VAL A 406 23.13 4.21 -10.93
N LEU A 407 24.42 3.89 -11.04
CA LEU A 407 25.29 3.63 -9.89
C LEU A 407 25.48 4.87 -9.00
N HIS A 408 25.60 6.06 -9.60
CA HIS A 408 25.67 7.33 -8.86
C HIS A 408 24.38 7.56 -8.07
N ARG A 409 23.23 7.33 -8.69
CA ARG A 409 21.92 7.49 -8.03
C ARG A 409 21.75 6.54 -6.83
N PHE A 410 22.26 5.31 -6.93
CA PHE A 410 22.31 4.40 -5.78
C PHE A 410 23.22 4.90 -4.65
N ARG A 411 24.35 5.56 -4.97
CA ARG A 411 25.22 6.18 -3.95
C ARG A 411 24.55 7.39 -3.27
N VAL A 412 23.79 8.17 -4.03
CA VAL A 412 23.02 9.35 -3.56
C VAL A 412 21.85 8.95 -2.67
N LEU A 413 21.33 7.73 -2.81
CA LEU A 413 20.22 7.23 -1.99
C LEU A 413 20.53 7.24 -0.49
N LEU A 414 21.76 6.89 -0.12
CA LEU A 414 22.18 6.72 1.26
C LEU A 414 22.27 8.02 2.07
N PRO A 415 22.88 9.13 1.57
CA PRO A 415 22.88 10.42 2.27
C PRO A 415 21.48 11.07 2.37
N LEU A 416 20.50 10.62 1.59
CA LEU A 416 19.10 11.06 1.70
C LEU A 416 18.29 10.15 2.65
N ALA A 417 18.36 8.83 2.47
CA ALA A 417 17.60 7.87 3.27
C ALA A 417 18.06 7.84 4.73
N GLY A 418 19.38 7.91 4.98
CA GLY A 418 19.95 7.83 6.34
C GLY A 418 19.37 8.87 7.30
N PRO A 419 19.46 10.17 7.02
CA PRO A 419 18.90 11.22 7.89
C PRO A 419 17.39 11.10 8.11
N VAL A 420 16.62 10.77 7.06
CA VAL A 420 15.16 10.60 7.20
C VAL A 420 14.83 9.42 8.11
N LEU A 421 15.48 8.28 7.92
CA LEU A 421 15.26 7.08 8.74
C LEU A 421 15.65 7.32 10.19
N LEU A 422 16.82 7.93 10.43
CA LEU A 422 17.27 8.24 11.80
C LEU A 422 16.36 9.26 12.49
N GLY A 423 15.92 10.29 11.76
CA GLY A 423 14.96 11.28 12.28
C GLY A 423 13.59 10.67 12.60
N ALA A 424 13.13 9.71 11.81
CA ALA A 424 11.93 8.93 12.11
C ALA A 424 12.14 8.10 13.37
N LEU A 425 13.25 7.35 13.50
CA LEU A 425 13.52 6.54 14.69
C LEU A 425 13.56 7.37 15.98
N ALA A 426 14.17 8.56 15.97
CA ALA A 426 14.17 9.46 17.12
C ALA A 426 12.75 9.92 17.52
N GLU A 427 11.91 10.25 16.54
CA GLU A 427 10.53 10.68 16.76
C GLU A 427 9.64 9.57 17.38
N VAL A 428 10.01 8.30 17.19
CA VAL A 428 9.31 7.16 17.81
C VAL A 428 9.50 7.15 19.32
N GLU A 429 10.69 7.49 19.83
CA GLU A 429 10.94 7.51 21.28
C GLU A 429 10.04 8.53 21.97
N GLU A 430 10.00 9.76 21.45
CA GLU A 430 9.16 10.83 21.98
C GLU A 430 7.67 10.44 21.99
N ARG A 431 7.20 9.82 20.90
CA ARG A 431 5.81 9.38 20.81
C ARG A 431 5.48 8.19 21.68
N ALA A 432 6.39 7.23 21.82
CA ALA A 432 6.19 6.10 22.72
C ALA A 432 6.02 6.59 24.16
N LEU A 433 6.89 7.51 24.60
CA LEU A 433 6.78 8.14 25.92
C LEU A 433 5.46 8.92 26.07
N ALA A 434 5.05 9.69 25.05
CA ALA A 434 3.79 10.42 25.08
C ALA A 434 2.55 9.50 25.16
N LEU A 435 2.58 8.37 24.44
CA LEU A 435 1.51 7.37 24.50
C LEU A 435 1.45 6.67 25.86
N GLU A 436 2.61 6.31 26.43
CA GLU A 436 2.71 5.72 27.77
C GLU A 436 2.20 6.69 28.84
N ALA A 437 2.61 7.96 28.78
CA ALA A 437 2.14 9.01 29.68
C ALA A 437 0.63 9.24 29.60
N ARG A 438 0.01 9.03 28.43
CA ARG A 438 -1.45 9.10 28.21
C ARG A 438 -2.19 7.79 28.53
N GLY A 439 -1.51 6.78 29.06
CA GLY A 439 -2.12 5.50 29.40
C GLY A 439 -2.58 4.68 28.19
N PHE A 440 -1.89 4.80 27.05
CA PHE A 440 -2.22 4.04 25.85
C PHE A 440 -2.21 2.53 26.12
N GLY A 441 -3.30 1.85 25.76
CA GLY A 441 -3.46 0.41 25.98
C GLY A 441 -3.84 0.00 27.41
N ARG A 442 -4.00 0.96 28.35
CA ARG A 442 -4.39 0.67 29.74
C ARG A 442 -5.86 0.29 29.90
N HIS A 443 -6.75 0.93 29.13
CA HIS A 443 -8.19 0.68 29.20
C HIS A 443 -8.68 -0.10 27.97
N ARG A 444 -9.49 -1.14 28.23
CA ARG A 444 -10.09 -1.99 27.18
C ARG A 444 -11.27 -1.33 26.48
N ARG A 445 -11.94 -0.39 27.14
CA ARG A 445 -13.04 0.42 26.59
C ARG A 445 -12.60 1.88 26.52
N ARG A 446 -12.72 2.49 25.35
CA ARG A 446 -12.49 3.92 25.13
C ARG A 446 -13.82 4.65 24.98
N THR A 447 -13.85 5.89 25.43
CA THR A 447 -14.96 6.81 25.18
C THR A 447 -14.70 7.56 23.88
N TRP A 448 -15.77 7.81 23.12
CA TRP A 448 -15.71 8.44 21.81
C TRP A 448 -16.19 9.87 21.90
N LEU A 449 -15.47 10.78 21.24
CA LEU A 449 -15.93 12.16 21.10
C LEU A 449 -17.00 12.29 20.00
N TRP A 450 -16.95 11.43 18.99
CA TRP A 450 -17.90 11.40 17.87
C TRP A 450 -18.69 10.10 17.89
N ASP A 451 -20.02 10.23 17.82
CA ASP A 451 -20.94 9.12 17.63
C ASP A 451 -21.40 9.02 16.17
N PRO A 452 -21.40 7.81 15.58
CA PRO A 452 -21.89 7.60 14.25
C PRO A 452 -23.38 7.91 14.14
N PRO A 453 -23.83 8.32 12.94
CA PRO A 453 -25.25 8.39 12.62
C PRO A 453 -25.91 7.03 12.89
N GLY A 454 -26.82 6.99 13.85
CA GLY A 454 -27.60 5.81 14.22
C GLY A 454 -29.08 5.96 13.90
N GLY A 455 -29.86 4.91 14.21
CA GLY A 455 -31.32 4.93 14.13
C GLY A 455 -31.91 3.84 13.22
N PRO A 456 -33.24 3.66 13.24
CA PRO A 456 -33.91 2.55 12.56
C PRO A 456 -33.67 2.57 11.05
N ARG A 457 -33.66 3.76 10.43
CA ARG A 457 -33.35 3.90 9.00
C ARG A 457 -31.95 3.39 8.66
N GLU A 458 -30.96 3.60 9.51
CA GLU A 458 -29.59 3.17 9.25
C GLU A 458 -29.46 1.65 9.34
N ILE A 459 -30.10 1.05 10.34
CA ILE A 459 -30.17 -0.41 10.50
C ILE A 459 -30.82 -1.05 9.27
N TRP A 460 -31.92 -0.49 8.75
CA TRP A 460 -32.57 -0.98 7.53
C TRP A 460 -31.63 -0.99 6.32
N TRP A 461 -30.83 0.06 6.12
CA TRP A 461 -29.83 0.08 5.04
C TRP A 461 -28.76 -0.98 5.23
N GLN A 462 -28.27 -1.16 6.47
CA GLN A 462 -27.26 -2.17 6.77
C GLN A 462 -27.79 -3.60 6.53
N LEU A 463 -29.02 -3.89 6.94
CA LEU A 463 -29.67 -5.18 6.68
C LEU A 463 -29.90 -5.43 5.19
N LEU A 464 -30.33 -4.41 4.44
CA LEU A 464 -30.52 -4.51 3.00
C LEU A 464 -29.21 -4.83 2.28
N LEU A 465 -28.14 -4.11 2.62
CA LEU A 465 -26.81 -4.33 2.01
C LEU A 465 -26.21 -5.69 2.42
N ALA A 466 -26.38 -6.10 3.68
CA ALA A 466 -25.96 -7.43 4.15
C ALA A 466 -26.75 -8.56 3.47
N GLY A 467 -28.06 -8.39 3.28
CA GLY A 467 -28.90 -9.32 2.52
C GLY A 467 -28.47 -9.45 1.06
N GLY A 468 -28.14 -8.33 0.41
CA GLY A 468 -27.57 -8.33 -0.94
C GLY A 468 -26.23 -9.07 -1.01
N LEU A 469 -25.36 -8.88 0.00
CA LEU A 469 -24.07 -9.57 0.09
C LEU A 469 -24.24 -11.09 0.19
N LEU A 470 -25.19 -11.54 1.02
CA LEU A 470 -25.52 -12.96 1.16
C LEU A 470 -26.09 -13.53 -0.15
N ALA A 471 -26.95 -12.78 -0.84
CA ALA A 471 -27.50 -13.21 -2.13
C ALA A 471 -26.39 -13.42 -3.18
N VAL A 472 -25.46 -12.46 -3.30
CA VAL A 472 -24.29 -12.62 -4.19
C VAL A 472 -23.45 -13.84 -3.78
N GLY A 473 -23.19 -14.03 -2.49
CA GLY A 473 -22.45 -15.18 -1.99
C GLY A 473 -23.11 -16.52 -2.36
N LEU A 474 -24.43 -16.62 -2.23
CA LEU A 474 -25.20 -17.81 -2.61
C LEU A 474 -25.19 -18.07 -4.12
N THR A 475 -25.15 -17.03 -4.95
CA THR A 475 -25.05 -17.18 -6.41
C THR A 475 -23.68 -17.68 -6.87
N VAL A 476 -22.61 -17.34 -6.14
CA VAL A 476 -21.24 -17.78 -6.46
C VAL A 476 -20.95 -19.20 -5.95
N ALA A 477 -21.65 -19.64 -4.90
CA ALA A 477 -21.48 -20.97 -4.32
C ALA A 477 -22.20 -22.10 -5.09
N ARG A 478 -23.08 -21.74 -6.03
CA ARG A 478 -23.71 -22.65 -6.99
C ARG A 478 -22.85 -22.72 -8.24
#